data_AF-A0A2D8YAP9-F1
#
_entry.id   AF-A0A2D8YAP9-F1
#
_cell.length_a   1.000
_cell.length_b   1.000
_cell.length_c   1.000
_cell.angle_alpha   90.00
_cell.angle_beta   90.00
_cell.angle_gamma   90.00
#
_symmetry.space_group_name_H-M   'P 1'
#
loop_
_entity.id
_entity.type
_entity.pdbx_description
1 polymer ?
#
loop_
_entity_poly.entity_id
_entity_poly.type
_entity_poly.pdbx_seq_one_letter_code
_entity_poly.pdbx_strand_id
1 'polypeptide(L)'
;MSTRAPLTDLATHSVTNQPRPLEDVNVFKADKPLQSAVSAFGGERHKSRLTEFGEKCGAAETLNWARQANENPPKLRSFDRYG
;
A
#
# COMPACT_ATOMS: atom_id res chain seq x y z
N MET A 1 -2.35 6.28 -15.43
CA MET A 1 -1.28 7.27 -15.60
C MET A 1 0.02 6.61 -15.21
N SER A 2 0.92 6.33 -16.16
CA SER A 2 2.27 5.84 -15.83
C SER A 2 2.97 6.89 -14.97
N THR A 3 3.24 6.55 -13.72
CA THR A 3 4.20 7.25 -12.87
C THR A 3 5.55 7.22 -13.58
N ARG A 4 5.89 8.28 -14.32
CA ARG A 4 7.25 8.47 -14.80
C ARG A 4 8.12 8.64 -13.56
N ALA A 5 9.05 7.71 -13.34
CA ALA A 5 10.08 7.88 -12.33
C ALA A 5 10.73 9.26 -12.51
N PRO A 6 10.99 10.00 -11.41
CA PRO A 6 11.63 11.32 -11.51
C PRO A 6 12.98 11.20 -12.22
N LEU A 7 13.33 12.19 -13.04
CA LEU A 7 14.62 12.27 -13.71
C LEU A 7 15.73 12.36 -12.66
N THR A 8 16.67 11.42 -12.70
CA THR A 8 17.85 11.39 -11.81
C THR A 8 18.93 12.37 -12.19
N ASP A 9 18.88 12.92 -13.41
CA ASP A 9 19.77 13.99 -13.87
C ASP A 9 18.93 15.23 -14.22
N LEU A 10 19.20 16.33 -13.53
CA LEU A 10 18.51 17.61 -13.67
C LEU A 10 19.54 18.66 -14.13
N ALA A 11 19.05 19.77 -14.70
CA ALA A 11 19.93 20.82 -15.24
C ALA A 11 20.97 21.39 -14.25
N THR A 12 20.72 21.27 -12.94
CA THR A 12 21.61 21.83 -11.90
C THR A 12 22.32 20.77 -11.05
N HIS A 13 21.84 19.52 -11.02
CA HIS A 13 22.43 18.46 -10.21
C HIS A 13 21.90 17.08 -10.60
N SER A 14 22.64 16.04 -10.19
CA SER A 14 22.14 14.68 -10.19
C SER A 14 21.52 14.34 -8.82
N VAL A 15 20.35 13.70 -8.84
CA VAL A 15 19.68 13.18 -7.67
C VAL A 15 20.16 11.74 -7.45
N THR A 16 20.95 11.53 -6.41
CA THR A 16 21.48 10.21 -6.03
C THR A 16 20.95 9.79 -4.65
N ASN A 17 21.22 8.54 -4.27
CA ASN A 17 20.84 7.98 -2.96
C ASN A 17 19.33 8.03 -2.65
N GLN A 18 18.47 7.89 -3.67
CA GLN A 18 17.02 7.77 -3.46
C GLN A 18 16.65 6.29 -3.28
N PRO A 19 16.21 5.86 -2.09
CA PRO A 19 15.71 4.51 -1.93
C PRO A 19 14.44 4.33 -2.77
N ARG A 20 14.24 3.10 -3.25
CA ARG A 20 12.99 2.76 -3.94
C ARG A 20 11.81 2.78 -2.94
N PRO A 21 10.60 3.14 -3.40
CA PRO A 21 9.40 2.98 -2.60
C PRO A 21 9.24 1.55 -2.08
N LEU A 22 8.69 1.41 -0.87
CA LEU A 22 8.36 0.10 -0.31
C LEU A 22 6.98 -0.32 -0.80
N GLU A 23 6.93 -0.81 -2.03
CA GLU A 23 5.72 -1.29 -2.72
C GLU A 23 5.97 -2.66 -3.37
N ASP A 24 4.89 -3.36 -3.72
CA ASP A 24 4.91 -4.70 -4.29
C ASP A 24 5.62 -5.74 -3.40
N VAL A 25 5.45 -5.58 -2.08
CA VAL A 25 5.97 -6.46 -1.03
C VAL A 25 4.82 -7.15 -0.31
N ASN A 26 4.91 -8.47 -0.12
CA ASN A 26 3.93 -9.18 0.71
C ASN A 26 4.16 -8.88 2.19
N VAL A 27 3.32 -8.02 2.78
CA VAL A 27 3.49 -7.54 4.16
C VAL A 27 3.33 -8.65 5.20
N PHE A 28 2.53 -9.68 4.91
CA PHE A 28 2.38 -10.84 5.81
C PHE A 28 3.64 -11.71 5.83
N LYS A 29 4.22 -11.99 4.66
CA LYS A 29 5.47 -12.77 4.55
C LYS A 29 6.68 -12.03 5.11
N ALA A 30 6.70 -10.70 5.03
CA ALA A 30 7.77 -9.87 5.55
C ALA A 30 7.82 -9.85 7.09
N ASP A 31 6.71 -10.10 7.76
CA ASP A 31 6.60 -10.05 9.22
C ASP A 31 6.68 -11.45 9.85
N LYS A 32 7.88 -11.81 10.34
CA LYS A 32 8.12 -13.09 11.03
C LYS A 32 7.39 -13.18 12.39
N PRO A 33 7.44 -12.15 13.26
CA PRO A 33 6.65 -12.15 14.50
C PRO A 33 5.16 -12.42 14.27
N LEU A 34 4.54 -11.78 13.28
CA LEU A 34 3.13 -11.99 12.93
C LEU A 34 2.86 -13.43 12.48
N GLN A 35 3.71 -13.99 11.62
CA GLN A 35 3.57 -15.39 11.18
C GLN A 35 3.66 -16.38 12.35
N SER A 36 4.62 -16.16 13.27
CA SER A 36 4.76 -16.98 14.48
C SER A 36 3.53 -16.89 15.37
N ALA A 37 2.98 -15.69 15.58
CA ALA A 37 1.76 -15.50 16.37
C ALA A 37 0.55 -16.22 15.73
N VAL A 38 0.36 -16.08 14.42
CA VAL A 38 -0.71 -16.77 13.69
C VAL A 38 -0.62 -18.28 13.87
N SER A 39 0.57 -18.86 13.76
CA SER A 39 0.76 -20.30 14.01
C SER A 39 0.48 -20.66 15.47
N ALA A 40 0.96 -19.88 16.44
CA ALA A 40 0.84 -20.17 17.87
C ALA A 40 -0.62 -20.15 18.36
N PHE A 41 -1.47 -19.29 17.79
CA PHE A 41 -2.88 -19.16 18.16
C PHE A 41 -3.84 -19.95 17.24
N GLY A 42 -3.34 -20.95 16.52
CA GLY A 42 -4.18 -21.87 15.72
C GLY A 42 -4.70 -21.29 14.40
N GLY A 43 -4.09 -20.19 13.92
CA GLY A 43 -4.43 -19.51 12.68
C GLY A 43 -3.79 -20.09 11.42
N GLU A 44 -2.97 -21.14 11.52
CA GLU A 44 -2.22 -21.71 10.39
C GLU A 44 -3.12 -22.08 9.19
N ARG A 45 -4.35 -22.55 9.45
CA ARG A 45 -5.36 -22.83 8.41
C ARG A 45 -5.69 -21.62 7.52
N HIS A 46 -5.42 -20.39 7.98
CA HIS A 46 -5.67 -19.15 7.26
C HIS A 46 -4.43 -18.61 6.53
N LYS A 47 -3.27 -19.26 6.65
CA LYS A 47 -2.00 -18.77 6.10
C LYS A 47 -2.01 -18.48 4.61
N SER A 48 -2.69 -19.32 3.81
CA SER A 48 -2.83 -19.09 2.37
C SER A 48 -3.58 -17.79 2.09
N ARG A 49 -4.72 -17.59 2.76
CA ARG A 49 -5.54 -16.38 2.64
C ARG A 49 -4.81 -15.13 3.17
N LEU A 50 -4.09 -15.24 4.29
CA LEU A 50 -3.29 -14.15 4.85
C LEU A 50 -2.13 -13.77 3.93
N THR A 51 -1.53 -14.76 3.26
CA THR A 51 -0.49 -14.53 2.25
C THR A 51 -1.06 -13.77 1.06
N GLU A 52 -2.15 -14.25 0.46
CA GLU A 52 -2.79 -13.56 -0.67
C GLU A 52 -3.23 -12.14 -0.29
N PHE A 53 -3.77 -11.97 0.91
CA PHE A 53 -4.18 -10.66 1.40
C PHE A 53 -2.98 -9.74 1.66
N GLY A 54 -1.90 -10.26 2.24
CA GLY A 54 -0.67 -9.51 2.47
C GLY A 54 0.00 -9.04 1.17
N GLU A 55 -0.14 -9.77 0.08
CA GLU A 55 0.29 -9.32 -1.25
C GLU A 55 -0.54 -8.14 -1.74
N LYS A 56 -1.88 -8.24 -1.65
CA LYS A 56 -2.79 -7.15 -2.02
C LYS A 56 -2.54 -5.90 -1.18
N CYS A 57 -2.32 -6.04 0.13
CA CYS A 57 -2.07 -4.91 1.02
C CYS A 57 -0.78 -4.14 0.69
N GLY A 58 0.26 -4.82 0.21
CA GLY A 58 1.53 -4.18 -0.15
C GLY A 58 1.68 -3.81 -1.62
N ALA A 59 0.71 -4.16 -2.48
CA ALA A 59 0.72 -3.79 -3.89
C ALA A 59 0.70 -2.28 -4.07
N ALA A 60 1.47 -1.77 -5.03
CA ALA A 60 1.53 -0.34 -5.36
C ALA A 60 0.14 0.25 -5.67
N GLU A 61 -0.74 -0.55 -6.28
CA GLU A 61 -2.12 -0.19 -6.56
C GLU A 61 -2.92 0.12 -5.29
N THR A 62 -2.88 -0.76 -4.30
CA THR A 62 -3.59 -0.58 -3.02
C THR A 62 -3.04 0.62 -2.24
N LEU A 63 -1.72 0.84 -2.27
CA LEU A 63 -1.11 2.03 -1.68
C LEU A 63 -1.60 3.31 -2.37
N ASN A 64 -1.74 3.30 -3.70
CA ASN A 64 -2.29 4.43 -4.43
C ASN A 64 -3.78 4.65 -4.12
N TRP A 65 -4.59 3.61 -3.93
CA TRP A 65 -5.97 3.75 -3.47
C TRP A 65 -6.03 4.37 -2.07
N ALA A 66 -5.17 3.94 -1.15
CA ALA A 66 -5.11 4.52 0.19
C ALA A 66 -4.78 6.03 0.15
N ARG A 67 -3.84 6.44 -0.71
CA ARG A 67 -3.54 7.85 -0.95
C ARG A 67 -4.76 8.60 -1.48
N GLN A 68 -5.42 8.08 -2.52
CA GLN A 68 -6.61 8.71 -3.11
C GLN A 68 -7.75 8.89 -2.09
N ALA A 69 -7.99 7.88 -1.24
CA ALA A 69 -9.02 7.95 -0.22
C ALA A 69 -8.73 9.04 0.83
N ASN A 70 -7.47 9.20 1.23
CA ASN A 70 -7.08 10.25 2.18
C ASN A 70 -7.10 11.66 1.57
N GLU A 71 -6.72 11.79 0.30
CA GLU A 71 -6.78 13.07 -0.42
C GLU A 71 -8.21 13.50 -0.77
N ASN A 72 -9.14 12.54 -0.88
CA ASN A 72 -10.53 12.77 -1.25
C ASN A 72 -11.47 12.31 -0.11
N PRO A 73 -11.50 13.02 1.02
CA PRO A 73 -12.36 12.64 2.13
C PRO A 73 -13.84 12.69 1.72
N PRO A 74 -14.69 11.86 2.34
CA PRO A 74 -16.12 11.84 2.06
C PRO A 74 -16.74 13.21 2.37
N LYS A 75 -17.63 13.67 1.48
CA LYS A 75 -18.40 14.90 1.67
C LYS A 75 -19.81 14.54 2.08
N LEU A 76 -20.22 14.96 3.27
CA LEU A 76 -21.60 14.85 3.71
C LEU A 76 -22.49 15.70 2.79
N ARG A 77 -23.53 15.10 2.23
CA ARG A 77 -24.60 15.79 1.51
C ARG A 77 -25.92 15.49 2.20
N SER A 78 -26.36 16.40 3.08
CA SER A 78 -27.56 16.20 3.90
C SER A 78 -28.85 16.36 3.10
N PHE A 79 -28.82 17.18 2.05
CA PHE A 79 -29.96 17.52 1.21
C PHE A 79 -29.51 17.50 -0.25
N ASP A 80 -30.47 17.31 -1.15
CA ASP A 80 -30.21 17.51 -2.58
C ASP A 80 -30.48 18.97 -2.98
N ARG A 81 -30.56 19.26 -4.28
CA ARG A 81 -30.76 20.63 -4.76
C ARG A 81 -32.19 21.16 -4.54
N TYR A 82 -33.12 20.32 -4.15
CA TYR A 82 -34.54 20.63 -3.94
C TYR A 82 -34.96 20.59 -2.47
N GLY A 83 -34.06 20.17 -1.57
CA GLY A 83 -34.36 19.94 -0.16
C GLY A 83 -34.44 18.44 0.09
#